data_AF-A0A8H9N5F3-F1
#
_entry.id   AF-A0A8H9N5F3-F1
#
_cell.length_a   1.000
_cell.length_b   1.000
_cell.length_c   1.000
_cell.angle_alpha   90.00
_cell.angle_beta   90.00
_cell.angle_gamma   90.00
#
_symmetry.space_group_name_H-M   'P 1'
#
loop_
_entity.id
_entity.type
_entity.pdbx_description
1 polymer ?
#
loop_
_entity_poly.entity_id
_entity_poly.type
_entity_poly.pdbx_seq_one_letter_code
_entity_poly.pdbx_strand_id
1 'polypeptide(L)'
;TTLTITVTGTNDAPTATAATGSVTEDASITGSISAEDVDLPAGASLTFSTTSTAAGLTLNADGSYSFDASSYDSLKAGEEQVITIPVVVTDDQGATA
;
A
#
# COMPACT_ATOMS: atom_id res chain seq x y z
N THR A 1 38.39 9.72 34.43
CA THR A 1 37.31 8.72 34.54
C THR A 1 36.29 9.00 33.46
N THR A 2 35.81 7.97 32.75
CA THR A 2 34.81 8.11 31.68
C THR A 2 33.57 7.27 31.99
N LEU A 3 32.40 7.82 31.69
CA LEU A 3 31.12 7.12 31.67
C LEU A 3 30.85 6.69 30.23
N THR A 4 30.61 5.40 30.02
CA THR A 4 30.22 4.86 28.72
C THR A 4 28.79 4.34 28.82
N ILE A 5 27.93 4.81 27.92
CA ILE A 5 26.55 4.32 27.74
C ILE A 5 26.47 3.75 26.33
N THR A 6 25.96 2.52 26.22
CA THR A 6 25.70 1.87 24.93
C THR A 6 24.19 1.81 24.72
N VAL A 7 23.73 2.21 23.53
CA VAL A 7 22.35 2.09 23.08
C VAL A 7 22.34 1.21 21.82
N THR A 8 21.41 0.27 21.74
CA THR A 8 21.20 -0.62 20.60
C THR A 8 19.85 -0.30 19.97
N GLY A 9 19.81 -0.15 18.65
CA GLY A 9 18.57 0.04 17.89
C GLY A 9 17.76 -1.24 17.72
N THR A 10 16.51 -1.08 17.27
CA THR A 10 15.60 -2.15 16.84
C THR A 10 15.21 -1.91 15.39
N ASN A 11 14.55 -2.89 14.77
CA ASN A 11 13.89 -2.70 13.49
C ASN A 11 12.42 -2.33 13.73
N ASP A 12 12.04 -1.14 13.33
CA ASP A 12 10.67 -0.63 13.31
C ASP A 12 9.94 -1.14 12.05
N ALA A 13 8.61 -1.07 12.06
CA ALA A 13 7.81 -1.46 10.90
C ALA A 13 7.57 -0.26 9.98
N PRO A 14 7.33 -0.49 8.68
CA PRO A 14 6.97 0.58 7.76
C PRO A 14 5.71 1.34 8.20
N THR A 15 5.55 2.57 7.70
CA THR A 15 4.31 3.34 7.80
C THR A 15 3.82 3.69 6.40
N ALA A 16 2.63 3.19 6.06
CA ALA A 16 1.98 3.44 4.78
C ALA A 16 1.03 4.64 4.86
N THR A 17 1.01 5.47 3.81
CA THR A 17 0.00 6.50 3.59
C THR A 17 -1.19 5.91 2.85
N ALA A 18 -2.40 6.17 3.34
CA ALA A 18 -3.62 5.71 2.68
C ALA A 18 -3.74 6.29 1.26
N ALA A 19 -3.86 5.39 0.27
CA ALA A 19 -4.16 5.76 -1.11
C ALA A 19 -5.67 5.74 -1.35
N THR A 20 -6.17 6.73 -2.08
CA THR A 20 -7.57 6.80 -2.51
C THR A 20 -7.65 7.06 -4.01
N GLY A 21 -8.63 6.45 -4.67
CA GLY A 21 -8.93 6.70 -6.06
C GLY A 21 -10.43 6.58 -6.32
N SER A 22 -10.89 7.15 -7.42
CA SER A 22 -12.26 7.04 -7.91
C SER A 22 -12.24 6.80 -9.40
N VAL A 23 -13.08 5.90 -9.88
CA VAL A 23 -13.22 5.56 -11.29
C VAL A 23 -14.70 5.25 -11.55
N THR A 24 -15.20 5.59 -12.74
CA THR A 24 -16.53 5.15 -13.18
C THR A 24 -16.48 3.68 -13.60
N GLU A 25 -17.64 3.03 -13.67
CA GLU A 25 -17.74 1.75 -14.41
C GLU A 25 -17.18 1.88 -15.83
N ASP A 26 -16.73 0.76 -16.39
CA ASP A 26 -16.10 0.67 -17.72
C ASP A 26 -14.83 1.50 -17.93
N ALA A 27 -14.23 2.00 -16.84
CA ALA A 27 -12.99 2.76 -16.88
C ALA A 27 -11.91 2.12 -15.99
N SER A 28 -10.67 2.55 -16.22
CA SER A 28 -9.50 2.10 -15.47
C SER A 28 -8.80 3.27 -14.79
N ILE A 29 -8.24 3.01 -13.61
CA ILE A 29 -7.37 3.94 -12.88
C ILE A 29 -6.06 3.26 -12.49
N THR A 30 -4.98 4.03 -12.48
CA THR A 30 -3.68 3.61 -11.94
C THR A 30 -3.24 4.55 -10.83
N GLY A 31 -2.38 4.06 -9.93
CA GLY A 31 -1.82 4.84 -8.85
C GLY A 31 -0.66 4.13 -8.15
N SER A 32 -0.21 4.69 -7.04
CA SER A 32 0.80 4.09 -6.17
C SER A 32 0.50 4.35 -4.70
N ILE A 33 0.94 3.44 -3.85
CA ILE A 33 0.90 3.57 -2.39
C ILE A 33 2.27 4.07 -1.93
N SER A 34 2.29 5.13 -1.13
CA SER A 34 3.51 5.65 -0.52
C SER A 34 3.67 5.07 0.86
N ALA A 35 4.87 4.60 1.19
CA ALA A 35 5.26 4.17 2.52
C ALA A 35 6.71 4.56 2.80
N GLU A 36 7.03 4.71 4.08
CA GLU A 36 8.38 5.01 4.57
C GLU A 36 8.69 4.10 5.76
N ASP A 37 9.97 3.90 6.02
CA ASP A 37 10.46 3.20 7.20
C ASP A 37 11.55 4.07 7.85
N VAL A 38 11.49 4.26 9.17
CA VAL A 38 12.38 5.17 9.90
C VAL A 38 13.81 4.65 10.00
N ASP A 39 13.99 3.33 9.89
CA ASP A 39 15.30 2.68 9.90
C ASP A 39 15.95 2.64 8.51
N LEU A 40 15.19 2.96 7.46
CA LEU A 40 15.65 2.97 6.08
C LEU A 40 15.83 4.38 5.50
N PRO A 41 16.75 4.57 4.55
CA PRO A 41 16.84 5.84 3.83
C PRO A 41 15.57 6.10 3.02
N ALA A 42 15.23 7.37 2.83
CA ALA A 42 14.09 7.77 2.00
C ALA A 42 14.18 7.14 0.59
N GLY A 43 13.08 6.55 0.15
CA GLY A 43 13.00 5.84 -1.14
C GLY A 43 13.63 4.45 -1.15
N ALA A 44 14.01 3.90 0.00
CA ALA A 44 14.33 2.48 0.11
C ALA A 44 13.16 1.62 -0.40
N SER A 45 13.50 0.48 -0.99
CA SER A 45 12.49 -0.44 -1.51
C SER A 45 11.74 -1.11 -0.38
N LEU A 46 10.43 -0.89 -0.35
CA LEU A 46 9.47 -1.62 0.47
C LEU A 46 8.64 -2.52 -0.43
N THR A 47 8.22 -3.67 0.09
CA THR A 47 7.40 -4.63 -0.67
C THR A 47 5.94 -4.52 -0.27
N PHE A 48 5.05 -4.42 -1.26
CA PHE A 48 3.62 -4.31 -1.06
C PHE A 48 2.90 -5.60 -1.43
N SER A 49 1.89 -5.97 -0.65
CA SER A 49 1.04 -7.13 -0.92
C SER A 49 -0.38 -6.91 -0.44
N THR A 50 -1.31 -7.71 -0.96
CA THR A 50 -2.72 -7.69 -0.53
C THR A 50 -3.29 -9.10 -0.58
N THR A 51 -4.24 -9.38 0.32
CA THR A 51 -5.08 -10.58 0.26
C THR A 51 -6.40 -10.33 -0.46
N SER A 52 -6.62 -9.11 -0.96
CA SER A 52 -7.85 -8.75 -1.66
C SER A 52 -8.03 -9.53 -2.95
N THR A 53 -9.27 -9.90 -3.22
CA THR A 53 -9.70 -10.51 -4.48
C THR A 53 -10.70 -9.60 -5.22
N ALA A 54 -10.63 -8.29 -4.99
CA ALA A 54 -11.47 -7.32 -5.69
C ALA A 54 -11.31 -7.46 -7.21
N ALA A 55 -12.42 -7.56 -7.93
CA ALA A 55 -12.40 -7.68 -9.37
C ALA A 55 -11.71 -6.47 -10.01
N GLY A 56 -10.83 -6.72 -10.98
CA GLY A 56 -10.08 -5.67 -11.68
C GLY A 56 -8.88 -5.08 -10.93
N LEU A 57 -8.66 -5.43 -9.66
CA LEU A 57 -7.48 -4.96 -8.93
C LEU A 57 -6.22 -5.75 -9.34
N THR A 58 -5.15 -5.02 -9.61
CA THR A 58 -3.78 -5.53 -9.63
C THR A 58 -2.93 -4.64 -8.72
N LEU A 59 -2.27 -5.23 -7.72
CA LEU A 59 -1.27 -4.56 -6.89
C LEU A 59 0.09 -5.20 -7.14
N ASN A 60 1.07 -4.38 -7.53
CA ASN A 60 2.44 -4.81 -7.73
C ASN A 60 3.24 -4.68 -6.42
N ALA A 61 4.32 -5.45 -6.33
CA ALA A 61 5.21 -5.45 -5.17
C ALA A 61 5.90 -4.11 -4.90
N ASP A 62 5.98 -3.22 -5.89
CA ASP A 62 6.54 -1.87 -5.76
C ASP A 62 5.52 -0.82 -5.27
N GLY A 63 4.29 -1.26 -4.95
CA GLY A 63 3.21 -0.40 -4.48
C GLY A 63 2.42 0.30 -5.59
N SER A 64 2.81 0.13 -6.86
CA SER A 64 1.97 0.55 -7.99
C SER A 64 0.75 -0.36 -8.13
N TYR A 65 -0.38 0.21 -8.51
CA TYR A 65 -1.60 -0.56 -8.74
C TYR A 65 -2.37 -0.09 -9.97
N SER A 66 -3.21 -0.97 -10.49
CA SER A 66 -4.26 -0.67 -11.45
C SER A 66 -5.59 -1.23 -10.96
N PHE A 67 -6.68 -0.55 -11.31
CA PHE A 67 -8.04 -1.02 -11.04
C PHE A 67 -8.89 -0.84 -12.30
N ASP A 68 -9.37 -1.95 -12.85
CA ASP A 68 -10.30 -1.99 -13.98
C ASP A 68 -11.74 -2.19 -13.47
N ALA A 69 -12.62 -1.23 -13.75
CA ALA A 69 -13.98 -1.23 -13.23
C ALA A 69 -15.00 -1.89 -14.18
N SER A 70 -14.58 -2.64 -15.20
CA SER A 70 -15.50 -3.26 -16.19
C SER A 70 -16.32 -4.44 -15.63
N SER A 71 -16.11 -4.82 -14.37
CA SER A 71 -16.92 -5.83 -13.68
C SER A 71 -18.05 -5.22 -12.84
N TYR A 72 -18.29 -3.90 -12.95
CA TYR A 72 -19.15 -3.14 -12.05
C TYR A 72 -20.40 -2.55 -12.71
N ASP A 73 -20.74 -2.97 -13.95
CA ASP A 73 -21.90 -2.55 -14.78
C ASP A 73 -23.28 -2.66 -14.12
N SER A 74 -23.34 -3.28 -12.94
CA SER A 74 -24.56 -3.38 -12.14
C SER A 74 -24.91 -2.08 -11.40
N LEU A 75 -23.97 -1.13 -11.29
CA LEU A 75 -24.20 0.14 -10.62
C LEU A 75 -25.15 1.01 -11.45
N LYS A 76 -26.11 1.65 -10.78
CA LYS A 76 -26.98 2.62 -11.44
C LYS A 76 -26.29 3.97 -11.54
N ALA A 77 -26.81 4.84 -12.42
CA ALA A 77 -26.35 6.22 -12.51
C ALA A 77 -26.40 6.92 -11.13
N GLY A 78 -25.24 7.33 -10.64
CA GLY A 78 -25.07 7.97 -9.33
C GLY A 78 -24.99 7.02 -8.13
N GLU A 79 -25.04 5.71 -8.35
CA GLU A 79 -24.76 4.71 -7.32
C GLU A 79 -23.24 4.56 -7.15
N GLU A 80 -22.80 4.50 -5.89
CA GLU A 80 -21.39 4.33 -5.55
C GLU A 80 -21.18 3.02 -4.78
N GLN A 81 -20.14 2.29 -5.14
CA GLN A 81 -19.62 1.19 -4.35
C GLN A 81 -18.23 1.52 -3.85
N VAL A 82 -18.07 1.53 -2.52
CA VAL A 82 -16.76 1.70 -1.88
C VAL A 82 -16.09 0.34 -1.72
N ILE A 83 -14.86 0.22 -2.20
CA ILE A 83 -14.04 -0.99 -2.08
C ILE A 83 -12.84 -0.67 -1.19
N THR A 84 -12.69 -1.43 -0.10
CA THR A 84 -11.57 -1.29 0.82
C THR A 84 -10.57 -2.43 0.59
N ILE A 85 -9.32 -2.09 0.28
CA ILE A 85 -8.25 -3.04 -0.01
C ILE A 85 -7.30 -3.12 1.19
N PRO A 86 -7.19 -4.27 1.89
CA PRO A 86 -6.14 -4.45 2.89
C PRO A 86 -4.78 -4.55 2.20
N VAL A 87 -3.81 -3.73 2.60
CA VAL A 87 -2.45 -3.74 2.06
C VAL A 87 -1.47 -3.98 3.20
N VAL A 88 -0.50 -4.85 2.97
CA VAL A 88 0.63 -5.10 3.86
C VAL A 88 1.89 -4.55 3.19
N VAL A 89 2.66 -3.78 3.96
CA VAL A 89 3.97 -3.25 3.52
C VAL A 89 5.06 -3.92 4.34
N THR A 90 6.12 -4.40 3.69
CA THR A 90 7.22 -5.13 4.32
C THR A 90 8.56 -4.46 4.03
N ASP A 91 9.39 -4.28 5.06
CA ASP A 91 10.76 -3.77 4.94
C ASP A 91 11.76 -4.86 4.50
N ASP A 92 13.06 -4.53 4.51
CA ASP A 92 14.14 -5.44 4.15
C ASP A 92 14.50 -6.47 5.24
N GLN A 93 13.96 -6.32 6.45
CA GLN A 93 14.17 -7.18 7.61
C GLN A 93 12.93 -8.03 7.96
N GLY A 94 11.83 -7.85 7.22
CA GLY A 94 10.58 -8.60 7.34
C GLY A 94 9.56 -8.02 8.31
N ALA A 95 9.74 -6.81 8.88
CA ALA A 95 8.67 -6.18 9.65
C ALA A 95 7.58 -5.64 8.72
N THR A 96 6.34 -5.63 9.22
CA THR A 96 5.15 -5.37 8.42
C THR A 96 4.20 -4.36 9.04
N ALA A 97 3.58 -3.54 8.20
CA ALA A 97 2.47 -2.62 8.51
C ALA A 97 1.11 -3.20 8.12
#